data_AF-A0A7R8VHM7-F1
#
_entry.id   AF-A0A7R8VHM7-F1
#
_cell.length_a   1.000
_cell.length_b   1.000
_cell.length_c   1.000
_cell.angle_alpha   90.00
_cell.angle_beta   90.00
_cell.angle_gamma   90.00
#
_symmetry.space_group_name_H-M   'P 1'
#
loop_
_entity.id
_entity.type
_entity.pdbx_description
1 polymer ?
#
loop_
_entity_poly.entity_id
_entity_poly.type
_entity_poly.pdbx_seq_one_letter_code
_entity_poly.pdbx_strand_id
1 'polypeptide(L)'
;IDVDLKEENADKLLNQEVDFDKPGNAQFYCLHCARYFIDDQALKEHFRTKVHKRRMKALELEPYSIEESEQAAGKGSYVPPKKRKIETQPTDKQDLRMETKD
;
A
#
# COMPACT_ATOMS: atom_id res chain seq x y z
N ILE A 1 -5.61 -1.70 5.00
CA ILE A 1 -4.79 -1.06 3.95
C ILE A 1 -4.35 0.35 4.33
N ASP A 2 -5.26 1.31 4.62
CA ASP A 2 -4.85 2.67 4.99
C ASP A 2 -4.03 2.72 6.29
N VAL A 3 -4.35 1.82 7.23
CA VAL A 3 -3.55 1.63 8.45
C VAL A 3 -2.16 1.10 8.12
N ASP A 4 -2.07 0.20 7.15
CA ASP A 4 -0.84 -0.47 6.73
C ASP A 4 0.10 0.49 5.97
N LEU A 5 -0.47 1.48 5.27
CA LEU A 5 0.27 2.50 4.54
C LEU A 5 0.93 3.56 5.43
N LYS A 6 0.64 3.58 6.74
CA LYS A 6 1.33 4.46 7.69
C LYS A 6 2.78 4.00 7.81
N GLU A 7 3.72 4.94 7.83
CA GLU A 7 5.18 4.68 7.84
C GLU A 7 5.58 3.63 8.87
N GLU A 8 5.14 3.78 10.13
CA GLU A 8 5.44 2.84 11.21
C GLU A 8 4.99 1.40 10.95
N ASN A 9 3.90 1.22 10.21
CA ASN A 9 3.35 -0.09 9.87
C ASN A 9 3.93 -0.61 8.56
N ALA A 10 4.16 0.28 7.59
CA ALA A 10 4.79 -0.03 6.32
C ALA A 10 6.18 -0.63 6.53
N ASP A 11 7.00 -0.03 7.38
CA ASP A 11 8.36 -0.51 7.66
C ASP A 11 8.35 -1.91 8.29
N LYS A 12 7.43 -2.16 9.23
CA LYS A 12 7.27 -3.47 9.86
C LYS A 12 6.79 -4.52 8.86
N LEU A 13 5.89 -4.15 7.96
CA LEU A 13 5.33 -5.05 6.96
C LEU A 13 6.30 -5.34 5.80
N LEU A 14 7.19 -4.42 5.47
CA LEU A 14 8.23 -4.61 4.47
C LEU A 14 9.44 -5.39 5.02
N ASN A 15 9.73 -5.25 6.32
CA ASN A 15 10.84 -5.91 7.00
C ASN A 15 10.35 -7.00 7.97
N GLN A 16 9.40 -7.83 7.54
CA GLN A 16 8.87 -8.93 8.36
C GLN A 16 9.95 -9.98 8.63
N GLU A 17 9.84 -10.63 9.80
CA GLU A 17 10.62 -11.82 10.09
C GLU A 17 10.33 -12.94 9.09
N VAL A 18 11.29 -13.84 8.92
CA VAL A 18 11.18 -14.97 8.00
C VAL A 18 10.08 -15.92 8.51
N ASP A 19 9.03 -16.08 7.70
CA ASP A 19 7.85 -16.88 8.04
C ASP A 19 7.64 -17.95 6.96
N PHE A 20 7.97 -19.19 7.28
CA PHE A 20 7.97 -20.33 6.34
C PHE A 20 6.57 -20.77 5.90
N ASP A 21 5.51 -20.32 6.57
CA ASP A 21 4.13 -20.65 6.20
C ASP A 21 3.61 -19.74 5.06
N LYS A 22 4.36 -18.68 4.72
CA LYS A 22 4.00 -17.73 3.67
C LYS A 22 4.88 -17.86 2.42
N PRO A 23 4.33 -17.56 1.22
CA PRO A 23 5.12 -17.51 0.00
C PRO A 23 6.35 -16.59 0.14
N GLY A 24 7.48 -17.04 -0.39
CA GLY A 24 8.73 -16.27 -0.33
C GLY A 24 9.21 -16.00 1.10
N ASN A 25 8.79 -16.82 2.06
CA ASN A 25 9.04 -16.68 3.49
C ASN A 25 8.66 -15.30 4.06
N ALA A 26 7.57 -14.72 3.56
CA ALA A 26 7.09 -13.37 3.86
C ALA A 26 8.00 -12.20 3.43
N GLN A 27 9.09 -12.47 2.70
CA GLN A 27 10.07 -11.46 2.34
C GLN A 27 9.67 -10.62 1.11
N PHE A 28 8.80 -11.15 0.24
CA PHE A 28 8.38 -10.47 -0.99
C PHE A 28 6.91 -10.07 -0.90
N TYR A 29 6.63 -8.99 -0.17
CA TYR A 29 5.28 -8.52 0.12
C TYR A 29 4.96 -7.22 -0.61
N CYS A 30 3.80 -7.14 -1.26
CA CYS A 30 3.26 -5.87 -1.77
C CYS A 30 2.31 -5.24 -0.75
N LEU A 31 2.69 -4.08 -0.22
CA LEU A 31 1.94 -3.30 0.76
C LEU A 31 0.57 -2.86 0.22
N HIS A 32 0.51 -2.38 -1.02
CA HIS A 32 -0.72 -1.81 -1.61
C HIS A 32 -1.79 -2.87 -1.93
N CYS A 33 -1.34 -4.08 -2.25
CA CYS A 33 -2.20 -5.21 -2.63
C CYS A 33 -2.37 -6.24 -1.51
N ALA A 34 -1.68 -6.08 -0.38
CA ALA A 34 -1.64 -7.01 0.74
C ALA A 34 -1.39 -8.47 0.30
N ARG A 35 -0.34 -8.67 -0.52
CA ARG A 35 -0.07 -9.97 -1.15
C ARG A 35 1.41 -10.35 -1.08
N TYR A 36 1.65 -11.62 -0.74
CA TYR A 36 2.97 -12.25 -0.76
C TYR A 36 3.28 -12.89 -2.12
N PHE A 37 4.56 -12.87 -2.49
CA PHE A 37 5.11 -13.42 -3.71
C PHE A 37 6.25 -14.40 -3.39
N ILE A 38 6.58 -15.25 -4.35
CA ILE A 38 7.60 -16.29 -4.16
C ILE A 38 9.03 -15.75 -4.22
N ASP A 39 9.27 -14.71 -5.02
CA ASP A 39 10.57 -14.08 -5.24
C ASP A 39 10.42 -12.59 -5.60
N ASP A 40 11.57 -11.89 -5.69
CA ASP A 40 11.65 -10.47 -6.04
C ASP A 40 11.19 -10.21 -7.48
N GLN A 41 11.48 -11.13 -8.40
CA GLN A 41 11.09 -10.98 -9.80
C GLN A 41 9.56 -10.96 -9.95
N ALA A 42 8.84 -11.88 -9.31
CA ALA A 42 7.38 -11.93 -9.33
C ALA A 42 6.74 -10.67 -8.72
N LEU A 43 7.35 -10.12 -7.66
CA LEU A 43 6.92 -8.86 -7.06
C LEU A 43 7.14 -7.67 -8.02
N LYS A 44 8.31 -7.59 -8.66
CA LYS A 44 8.63 -6.54 -9.65
C LYS A 44 7.74 -6.63 -10.89
N GLU A 45 7.43 -7.83 -11.37
CA GLU A 45 6.48 -8.05 -12.45
C GLU A 45 5.06 -7.64 -12.04
N HIS A 46 4.65 -7.95 -10.81
CA HIS A 46 3.36 -7.55 -10.25
C HIS A 46 3.13 -6.03 -10.35
N PHE A 47 4.12 -5.20 -10.00
CA PHE A 47 4.00 -3.74 -10.08
C PHE A 47 3.68 -3.23 -11.49
N ARG A 48 4.12 -3.94 -12.53
CA ARG A 48 3.88 -3.55 -13.93
C ARG A 48 2.48 -3.91 -14.42
N THR A 49 1.79 -4.82 -13.74
CA THR A 49 0.47 -5.32 -14.14
C THR A 49 -0.63 -4.26 -14.06
N LYS A 50 -1.67 -4.44 -14.88
CA LYS A 50 -2.87 -3.58 -14.85
C LYS A 50 -3.61 -3.65 -13.51
N VAL A 51 -3.59 -4.79 -12.84
CA VAL A 51 -4.26 -5.00 -11.56
C VAL A 51 -3.63 -4.10 -10.50
N HIS A 52 -2.29 -4.12 -10.39
CA HIS A 52 -1.57 -3.26 -9.46
C HIS A 52 -1.79 -1.78 -9.77
N LYS A 53 -1.63 -1.36 -11.03
CA LYS A 53 -1.84 0.04 -11.43
C LYS A 53 -3.26 0.54 -11.17
N ARG A 54 -4.27 -0.32 -11.31
CA ARG A 54 -5.66 0.02 -10.95
C ARG A 54 -5.82 0.17 -9.43
N ARG A 55 -5.17 -0.67 -8.64
CA ARG A 55 -5.17 -0.57 -7.18
C ARG A 55 -4.55 0.74 -6.70
N MET A 56 -3.41 1.13 -7.28
CA MET A 56 -2.76 2.41 -6.95
C MET A 56 -3.70 3.59 -7.19
N LYS A 57 -4.35 3.64 -8.36
CA LYS A 57 -5.35 4.67 -8.67
C LYS A 57 -6.55 4.67 -7.73
N ALA A 58 -6.96 3.51 -7.23
CA ALA A 58 -8.06 3.43 -6.26
C ALA A 58 -7.65 3.98 -4.89
N LEU A 59 -6.40 3.74 -4.47
CA LEU A 59 -5.86 4.25 -3.20
C LEU A 59 -5.57 5.77 -3.22
N GLU A 60 -5.48 6.38 -4.40
CA GLU A 60 -5.40 7.85 -4.53
C GLU A 60 -6.66 8.55 -4.04
N LEU A 61 -7.81 7.88 -3.99
CA LEU A 61 -9.03 8.45 -3.44
C LEU A 61 -9.10 8.17 -1.94
N GLU A 62 -9.65 9.12 -1.16
CA GLU A 62 -9.90 8.86 0.26
C GLU A 62 -10.78 7.60 0.42
N PRO A 63 -10.48 6.75 1.42
CA PRO A 63 -11.32 5.63 1.73
C PRO A 63 -12.69 6.13 2.18
N TYR A 64 -13.70 5.39 1.76
CA TYR A 64 -15.09 5.62 2.16
C TYR A 64 -15.21 5.71 3.68
N SER A 65 -15.98 6.68 4.15
CA SER A 65 -16.23 6.91 5.58
C SER A 65 -17.72 6.81 5.92
N ILE A 66 -18.02 6.50 7.18
CA ILE A 66 -19.41 6.47 7.66
C ILE A 66 -20.04 7.86 7.50
N GLU A 67 -19.28 8.91 7.83
CA GLU A 67 -19.69 10.32 7.71
C GLU A 67 -20.11 10.68 6.29
N GLU A 68 -19.40 10.17 5.27
CA GLU A 68 -19.78 10.33 3.86
C GLU A 68 -21.16 9.72 3.58
N SER A 69 -21.44 8.51 4.09
CA SER A 69 -22.78 7.90 4.00
C SER A 69 -23.86 8.75 4.68
N GLU A 70 -23.55 9.29 5.85
CA GLU A 70 -24.50 10.11 6.59
C GLU A 70 -24.83 11.40 5.83
N GLN A 71 -23.82 12.05 5.26
CA GLN A 71 -23.99 13.21 4.37
C GLN A 71 -24.86 12.87 3.15
N ALA A 72 -24.62 11.73 2.52
CA ALA A 72 -25.44 11.25 1.40
C ALA A 72 -26.89 10.96 1.80
N ALA A 73 -27.12 10.54 3.05
CA ALA A 73 -28.44 10.37 3.64
C ALA A 73 -29.11 11.69 4.10
N GLY A 74 -28.50 12.84 3.82
CA GLY A 74 -29.01 14.17 4.16
C GLY A 74 -28.59 14.68 5.54
N LYS A 75 -27.68 13.98 6.24
CA LYS A 75 -27.09 14.43 7.51
C LYS A 75 -25.72 15.10 7.25
N GLY A 76 -25.74 16.40 6.95
CA GLY A 76 -24.54 17.20 6.74
C GLY A 76 -24.50 17.87 5.37
N SER A 77 -23.32 18.36 4.99
CA SER A 77 -23.09 19.09 3.74
C SER A 77 -22.18 18.29 2.82
N TYR A 78 -22.36 18.41 1.50
CA TYR A 78 -21.49 17.76 0.51
C TYR A 78 -20.04 18.25 0.61
N VAL A 79 -19.11 17.31 0.68
CA VAL A 79 -17.66 17.55 0.62
C VAL A 79 -17.08 16.74 -0.54
N PRO A 80 -16.36 17.38 -1.50
CA PRO A 80 -15.75 16.64 -2.59
C PRO A 80 -14.57 15.77 -2.09
N PRO A 81 -14.36 14.58 -2.66
CA PRO A 81 -13.29 13.68 -2.24
C PRO A 81 -11.91 14.27 -2.56
N LYS A 82 -10.98 14.16 -1.61
CA LYS A 82 -9.59 14.60 -1.79
C LYS A 82 -8.77 13.52 -2.48
N LYS A 83 -7.80 13.95 -3.28
CA LYS A 83 -6.82 13.06 -3.91
C LYS A 83 -5.55 13.01 -3.06
N ARG A 84 -5.05 11.81 -2.83
CA ARG A 84 -3.81 11.48 -2.13
C ARG A 84 -2.78 11.04 -3.16
N LYS A 85 -1.50 11.41 -2.95
CA LYS A 85 -0.40 10.88 -3.75
C LYS A 85 0.00 9.53 -3.16
N ILE A 86 -0.12 8.46 -3.95
CA ILE A 86 0.30 7.11 -3.55
C ILE A 86 1.47 6.70 -4.43
N GLU A 87 2.62 6.45 -3.81
CA GLU A 87 3.82 5.97 -4.49
C GLU A 87 4.02 4.47 -4.23
N THR A 88 4.75 3.81 -5.14
CA THR A 88 5.04 2.38 -4.99
C THR A 88 6.15 2.19 -3.96
N GLN A 89 6.05 1.16 -3.14
CA GLN A 89 7.10 0.79 -2.17
C GLN A 89 8.49 0.63 -2.83
N PRO A 90 9.58 0.94 -2.10
CA PRO A 90 10.94 0.72 -2.60
C PRO A 90 11.20 -0.77 -2.84
N THR A 91 11.86 -1.09 -3.96
CA THR A 91 12.11 -2.48 -4.37
C THR A 91 13.53 -2.94 -4.11
N ASP A 92 14.49 -2.02 -3.96
CA ASP A 92 15.89 -2.35 -3.71
C ASP A 92 16.32 -1.87 -2.32
N LYS A 93 17.04 -2.73 -1.58
CA LYS A 93 17.58 -2.42 -0.24
C LYS A 93 18.57 -1.24 -0.23
N GLN A 94 19.05 -0.82 -1.40
CA GLN A 94 19.94 0.34 -1.56
C GLN A 94 19.18 1.67 -1.47
N ASP A 95 17.92 1.70 -1.89
CA ASP A 95 17.10 2.92 -1.89
C ASP A 95 16.70 3.32 -0.45
N LEU A 96 16.44 2.35 0.43
CA LEU A 96 16.19 2.58 1.86
C LEU A 96 17.36 3.25 2.60
N ARG A 97 18.59 3.14 2.09
CA ARG A 97 19.79 3.71 2.74
C ARG A 97 20.05 5.17 2.33
N MET A 98 19.35 5.68 1.32
CA MET A 98 19.51 7.06 0.85
C MET A 98 18.62 8.07 1.60
N GLU A 99 17.53 7.61 2.23
CA GLU A 99 16.59 8.51 2.94
C GLU A 99 16.99 8.82 4.39
N THR A 100 17.86 8.03 5.01
CA THR A 100 18.32 8.25 6.39
C THR A 100 19.62 9.08 6.50
N LYS A 101 19.95 9.89 5.49
CA LYS A 101 21.07 10.85 5.57
C LYS A 101 20.50 12.26 5.74
N ASP A 102 20.28 12.63 6.99
CA ASP A 102 20.26 14.04 7.44
C ASP A 102 21.56 14.76 7.07
#